data_AF-A0A558R889-F1
#
_entry.id   AF-A0A558R889-F1
#
_cell.length_a   1.000
_cell.length_b   1.000
_cell.length_c   1.000
_cell.angle_alpha   90.00
_cell.angle_beta   90.00
_cell.angle_gamma   90.00
#
_symmetry.space_group_name_H-M   'P 1'
#
loop_
_entity.id
_entity.type
_entity.pdbx_description
1 polymer ?
#
loop_
_entity_poly.entity_id
_entity_poly.type
_entity_poly.pdbx_seq_one_letter_code
_entity_poly.pdbx_strand_id
1 'polypeptide(L)'
;MRPAPVELRRVRYRGLITPSAINSWRGSREEGAKFTARQLHIMRLDGIDPDSVAVIEVRSVATAREWEHRPGEPMPVYVLECPVLGAERRDGRVEVLSPAGHRKLVYRDGSISRPRTKRSSPGRGL
;
A
#
# COMPACT_ATOMS: atom_id res chain seq x y z
N MET A 1 -14.24 -13.05 -22.12
CA MET A 1 -14.48 -13.32 -20.68
C MET A 1 -13.93 -12.12 -19.89
N ARG A 2 -14.78 -11.27 -19.31
CA ARG A 2 -14.32 -10.14 -18.48
C ARG A 2 -13.92 -10.70 -17.11
N PRO A 3 -12.77 -10.33 -16.52
CA PRO A 3 -12.42 -10.77 -15.17
C PRO A 3 -13.50 -10.27 -14.19
N ALA A 4 -13.90 -11.14 -13.27
CA ALA A 4 -14.88 -10.81 -12.24
C ALA A 4 -14.40 -9.58 -11.44
N PRO A 5 -15.31 -8.68 -11.02
CA PRO A 5 -14.95 -7.55 -10.19
C PRO A 5 -14.29 -8.06 -8.91
N VAL A 6 -13.05 -7.60 -8.65
CA VAL A 6 -12.36 -7.88 -7.40
C VAL A 6 -13.19 -7.26 -6.28
N GLU A 7 -13.87 -8.10 -5.50
CA GLU A 7 -14.63 -7.65 -4.34
C GLU A 7 -13.62 -7.05 -3.34
N LEU A 8 -13.57 -5.72 -3.26
CA LEU A 8 -12.67 -4.99 -2.38
C LEU A 8 -13.15 -5.15 -0.94
N ARG A 9 -12.83 -6.28 -0.31
CA ARG A 9 -13.01 -6.44 1.13
C ARG A 9 -12.02 -5.51 1.84
N ARG A 10 -12.52 -4.36 2.29
CA ARG A 10 -11.82 -3.43 3.19
C ARG A 10 -11.58 -4.13 4.53
N VAL A 11 -10.46 -4.84 4.67
CA VAL A 11 -10.08 -5.43 5.94
C VAL A 11 -9.48 -4.34 6.82
N ARG A 12 -10.15 -4.01 7.94
CA ARG A 12 -9.55 -3.18 8.99
C ARG A 12 -8.36 -3.93 9.58
N TYR A 13 -7.26 -3.21 9.70
CA TYR A 13 -5.91 -3.74 9.70
C TYR A 13 -5.58 -4.64 10.91
N ARG A 14 -5.69 -5.96 10.74
CA ARG A 14 -5.12 -7.00 11.61
C ARG A 14 -4.31 -7.97 10.75
N GLY A 15 -3.03 -7.67 10.54
CA GLY A 15 -2.10 -8.56 9.82
C GLY A 15 -1.02 -9.08 10.76
N LEU A 16 -0.73 -10.38 10.70
CA LEU A 16 0.43 -10.99 11.35
C LEU A 16 1.71 -10.51 10.67
N ILE A 17 2.67 -10.00 11.46
CA ILE A 17 3.99 -9.59 10.98
C ILE A 17 4.92 -10.80 11.10
N THR A 18 5.37 -11.35 9.98
CA THR A 18 6.45 -12.36 9.99
C THR A 18 7.79 -11.68 10.29
N PRO A 19 8.64 -12.23 11.19
CA PRO A 19 9.87 -11.55 11.64
C PRO A 19 10.92 -11.36 10.54
N SER A 20 10.93 -12.20 9.51
CA SER A 20 11.83 -12.05 8.35
C SER A 20 11.14 -11.30 7.21
N ALA A 21 11.82 -10.28 6.68
CA ALA A 21 11.35 -9.42 5.58
C ALA A 21 9.98 -8.74 5.86
N ILE A 22 9.92 -7.92 6.91
CA ILE A 22 8.74 -7.10 7.25
C ILE A 22 8.27 -6.33 6.02
N ASN A 23 7.08 -6.68 5.54
CA ASN A 23 6.44 -5.96 4.46
C ASN A 23 6.16 -4.53 4.94
N SER A 24 6.76 -3.54 4.28
CA SER A 24 6.64 -2.12 4.68
C SER A 24 5.20 -1.61 4.68
N TRP A 25 4.30 -2.31 3.98
CA TRP A 25 2.86 -2.04 3.92
C TRP A 25 2.07 -2.76 5.02
N ARG A 26 2.76 -3.31 6.03
CA ARG A 26 2.24 -3.94 7.26
C ARG A 26 2.73 -3.15 8.48
N GLY A 27 1.95 -3.10 9.56
CA GLY A 27 2.24 -2.27 10.76
C GLY A 27 1.02 -2.03 11.66
N SER A 28 1.12 -2.31 12.96
CA SER A 28 -0.02 -2.27 13.88
C SER A 28 -0.60 -0.86 14.04
N ARG A 29 -1.93 -0.79 14.10
CA ARG A 29 -2.69 0.43 14.40
C ARG A 29 -3.65 0.14 15.53
N GLU A 30 -3.66 1.00 16.53
CA GLU A 30 -4.64 0.94 17.61
C GLU A 30 -6.05 1.23 17.07
N GLU A 31 -7.06 0.73 17.77
CA GLU A 31 -8.45 0.99 17.37
C GLU A 31 -8.77 2.48 17.49
N GLY A 32 -9.34 3.05 16.43
CA GLY A 32 -9.64 4.49 16.35
C GLY A 32 -8.44 5.38 16.01
N ALA A 33 -7.20 4.88 16.02
CA ALA A 33 -6.04 5.68 15.64
C ALA A 33 -6.01 5.98 14.13
N LYS A 34 -5.64 7.22 13.78
CA LYS A 34 -5.46 7.68 12.39
C LYS A 34 -4.23 7.01 11.76
N PHE A 35 -3.10 7.03 12.45
CA PHE A 35 -1.81 6.49 11.99
C PHE A 35 -1.28 5.40 12.92
N THR A 36 -0.34 4.59 12.41
CA THR A 36 0.39 3.62 13.23
C THR A 36 1.34 4.31 14.19
N ALA A 37 1.69 3.66 15.30
CA ALA A 37 2.70 4.18 16.24
C ALA A 37 4.04 4.46 15.55
N ARG A 38 4.39 3.65 14.54
CA ARG A 38 5.62 3.84 13.78
C ARG A 38 5.56 5.03 12.83
N GLN A 39 4.40 5.29 12.20
CA GLN A 39 4.18 6.51 11.44
C GLN A 39 4.30 7.74 12.34
N LEU A 40 3.60 7.76 13.48
CA LEU A 40 3.65 8.85 14.45
C LEU A 40 5.07 9.12 14.96
N HIS A 41 5.84 8.07 15.23
CA HIS A 41 7.24 8.20 15.65
C HIS A 41 8.09 8.93 14.60
N ILE A 42 7.99 8.54 13.32
CA ILE A 42 8.77 9.18 12.25
C ILE A 42 8.27 10.61 12.00
N MET A 43 6.96 10.85 12.02
CA MET A 43 6.40 12.20 11.87
C MET A 43 6.89 13.13 12.97
N ARG A 44 6.97 12.65 14.22
CA ARG A 44 7.56 13.41 15.33
C ARG A 44 9.03 13.76 15.08
N LEU A 45 9.83 12.83 14.56
CA LEU A 45 11.24 13.08 14.23
C LEU A 45 11.40 14.10 13.10
N ASP A 46 10.49 14.08 12.13
CA ASP A 46 10.50 14.95 10.95
C ASP A 46 9.77 16.29 11.17
N GLY A 47 9.21 16.54 12.37
CA GLY A 47 8.46 17.76 12.67
C GLY A 47 7.13 17.88 11.92
N ILE A 48 6.53 16.75 11.54
CA ILE A 48 5.27 16.69 10.79
C ILE A 48 4.11 16.57 11.77
N ASP A 49 3.16 17.49 11.67
CA ASP A 49 1.93 17.47 12.46
C ASP A 49 0.93 16.42 11.93
N PRO A 50 0.56 15.40 12.73
CA PRO A 50 -0.38 14.36 12.32
C PRO A 50 -1.81 14.84 12.08
N ASP A 51 -2.21 15.98 12.63
CA ASP A 51 -3.57 16.46 12.48
C ASP A 51 -3.77 17.17 11.14
N SER A 52 -2.76 17.91 10.68
CA SER A 52 -2.78 18.68 9.43
C SER A 52 -2.16 18.00 8.21
N VAL A 53 -1.41 16.90 8.37
CA VAL A 53 -0.75 16.23 7.23
C VAL A 53 -1.76 15.71 6.21
N ALA A 54 -1.47 15.93 4.92
CA ALA A 54 -2.22 15.33 3.83
C ALA A 54 -2.07 13.80 3.84
N VAL A 55 -3.13 13.08 3.49
CA VAL A 55 -3.17 11.62 3.51
C VAL A 55 -3.61 11.08 2.15
N ILE A 56 -3.03 9.96 1.74
CA ILE A 56 -3.46 9.18 0.59
C ILE A 56 -3.82 7.75 1.02
N GLU A 57 -4.93 7.21 0.49
CA GLU A 57 -5.28 5.81 0.61
C GLU A 57 -4.43 4.96 -0.34
N VAL A 58 -3.45 4.23 0.19
CA VAL A 58 -2.63 3.29 -0.58
C VAL A 58 -3.26 1.91 -0.59
N ARG A 59 -3.35 1.29 -1.77
CA ARG A 59 -3.91 -0.06 -1.96
C ARG A 59 -2.80 -1.09 -2.12
N SER A 60 -2.78 -2.09 -1.26
CA SER A 60 -1.79 -3.18 -1.26
C SER A 60 -2.51 -4.52 -1.32
N VAL A 61 -2.30 -5.29 -2.38
CA VAL A 61 -2.83 -6.66 -2.48
C VAL A 61 -2.14 -7.53 -1.42
N ALA A 62 -2.92 -8.32 -0.69
CA ALA A 62 -2.38 -9.32 0.22
C ALA A 62 -1.59 -10.38 -0.56
N THR A 63 -0.58 -10.94 0.07
CA THR A 63 0.14 -12.10 -0.47
C THR A 63 -0.48 -13.39 0.06
N ALA A 64 -0.32 -14.50 -0.66
CA ALA A 64 -0.80 -15.81 -0.21
C ALA A 64 -0.13 -16.28 1.10
N ARG A 65 0.94 -15.61 1.55
CA ARG A 65 1.57 -15.84 2.85
C ARG A 65 0.90 -15.07 3.98
N GLU A 66 0.21 -13.97 3.66
CA GLU A 66 -0.47 -13.10 4.64
C GLU A 66 -1.92 -13.49 4.86
N TRP A 67 -2.49 -14.25 3.93
CA TRP A 67 -3.86 -14.75 4.00
C TRP A 67 -3.85 -16.21 3.61
N GLU A 68 -4.45 -17.07 4.44
CA GLU A 68 -4.69 -18.47 4.09
C GLU A 68 -5.69 -18.49 2.93
N HIS A 69 -5.14 -18.45 1.73
CA HIS A 69 -5.90 -18.21 0.51
C HIS A 69 -6.39 -19.53 -0.09
N ARG A 70 -7.70 -19.63 -0.33
CA ARG A 70 -8.27 -20.76 -1.07
C ARG A 70 -8.06 -20.56 -2.57
N PRO A 71 -7.61 -21.58 -3.32
CA PRO A 71 -7.46 -21.49 -4.77
C PRO A 71 -8.74 -21.01 -5.46
N GLY A 72 -8.63 -19.97 -6.29
CA GLY A 72 -9.75 -19.43 -7.10
C GLY A 72 -10.49 -18.25 -6.48
N GLU A 73 -10.20 -17.88 -5.24
CA GLU A 73 -10.74 -16.64 -4.65
C GLU A 73 -9.91 -15.41 -5.09
N PRO A 74 -10.48 -14.19 -5.08
CA PRO A 74 -9.68 -12.99 -5.25
C PRO A 74 -8.84 -12.71 -3.99
N MET A 75 -7.58 -12.28 -4.18
CA MET A 75 -6.74 -11.86 -3.07
C MET A 75 -7.30 -10.57 -2.43
N PRO A 76 -7.40 -10.50 -1.08
CA PRO A 76 -7.88 -9.29 -0.42
C PRO A 76 -6.93 -8.12 -0.66
N VAL A 77 -7.47 -6.89 -0.61
CA VAL A 77 -6.71 -5.65 -0.78
C VAL A 77 -6.76 -4.86 0.51
N TYR A 78 -5.59 -4.59 1.09
CA TYR A 78 -5.47 -3.68 2.21
C TYR A 78 -5.57 -2.24 1.71
N VAL A 79 -6.34 -1.41 2.43
CA VAL A 79 -6.45 0.04 2.20
C VAL A 79 -5.77 0.75 3.37
N LEU A 80 -4.76 1.55 3.06
CA LEU A 80 -3.78 2.05 4.03
C LEU A 80 -3.75 3.57 4.00
N GLU A 81 -4.00 4.21 5.13
CA GLU A 81 -3.86 5.66 5.26
C GLU A 81 -2.37 6.01 5.43
N CYS A 82 -1.80 6.68 4.44
CA CYS A 82 -0.39 7.04 4.41
C CYS A 82 -0.22 8.57 4.36
N PRO A 83 0.45 9.19 5.35
CA PRO A 83 0.85 10.59 5.29
C PRO A 83 1.70 10.88 4.05
N VAL A 84 1.43 11.99 3.38
CA VAL A 84 2.22 12.50 2.25
C VAL A 84 3.34 13.40 2.79
N LEU A 85 4.58 13.13 2.40
CA LEU A 85 5.77 13.78 2.96
C LEU A 85 6.28 14.97 2.14
N GLY A 86 5.67 15.27 0.99
CA GLY A 86 6.09 16.38 0.15
C GLY A 86 5.29 16.52 -1.15
N ALA A 87 5.79 17.38 -2.03
CA ALA A 87 5.17 17.64 -3.32
C ALA A 87 5.24 16.43 -4.27
N GLU A 88 4.31 16.40 -5.23
CA GLU A 88 4.30 15.44 -6.32
C GLU A 88 5.58 15.59 -7.18
N ARG A 89 6.21 14.46 -7.48
CA ARG A 89 7.37 14.39 -8.37
C ARG A 89 6.91 14.51 -9.82
N ARG A 90 7.82 14.90 -10.72
CA ARG A 90 7.54 15.07 -12.17
C ARG A 90 7.00 13.82 -12.87
N ASP A 91 7.21 12.64 -12.28
CA ASP A 91 6.75 11.35 -12.80
C ASP A 91 5.37 10.92 -12.26
N GLY A 92 4.65 11.83 -11.59
CA GLY A 92 3.31 11.59 -11.07
C GLY A 92 3.26 10.77 -9.79
N ARG A 93 4.41 10.65 -9.09
CA ARG A 93 4.51 9.92 -7.82
C ARG A 93 4.64 10.87 -6.64
N VAL A 94 4.06 10.47 -5.51
CA VAL A 94 4.17 11.17 -4.23
C VAL A 94 4.96 10.31 -3.25
N GLU A 95 5.77 10.96 -2.41
CA GLU A 95 6.45 10.29 -1.31
C GLU A 95 5.52 10.21 -0.09
N VAL A 96 5.41 9.02 0.48
CA VAL A 96 4.50 8.72 1.59
C VAL A 96 5.21 7.96 2.70
N LEU A 97 4.64 8.03 3.90
CA LEU A 97 5.06 7.20 5.02
C LEU A 97 4.18 5.95 5.14
N SER A 98 4.77 4.79 4.87
CA SER A 98 4.06 3.50 4.97
C SER A 98 3.69 3.17 6.42
N PRO A 99 2.77 2.21 6.68
CA PRO A 99 2.42 1.80 8.04
C PRO A 99 3.60 1.32 8.90
N ALA A 100 4.64 0.75 8.29
CA ALA A 100 5.90 0.40 8.95
C ALA A 100 6.84 1.59 9.22
N GLY A 101 6.42 2.81 8.89
CA GLY A 101 7.23 4.03 8.97
C GLY A 101 8.36 4.12 7.95
N HIS A 102 8.23 3.45 6.80
CA HIS A 102 9.22 3.56 5.73
C HIS A 102 8.75 4.60 4.71
N ARG A 103 9.67 5.42 4.20
CA ARG A 103 9.39 6.32 3.08
C ARG A 103 9.24 5.52 1.79
N LYS A 104 8.16 5.73 1.05
CA LYS A 104 7.84 5.01 -0.19
C LYS A 104 7.31 5.95 -1.25
N LEU A 105 7.49 5.59 -2.51
CA LEU A 105 6.86 6.26 -3.64
C LEU A 105 5.63 5.50 -4.09
N VAL A 106 4.52 6.21 -4.22
CA VAL A 106 3.26 5.69 -4.76
C VAL A 106 2.74 6.64 -5.81
N TYR A 107 1.88 6.15 -6.69
CA TYR A 107 1.16 7.04 -7.62
C TYR A 107 0.08 7.82 -6.85
N ARG A 108 -0.31 8.97 -7.39
CA ARG A 108 -1.35 9.84 -6.81
C ARG A 108 -2.71 9.16 -6.58
N ASP A 109 -2.99 8.07 -7.29
CA ASP A 109 -4.22 7.29 -7.12
C ASP A 109 -4.13 6.21 -6.01
N GLY A 110 -3.00 6.15 -5.31
CA GLY A 110 -2.75 5.19 -4.23
C GLY A 110 -2.23 3.83 -4.70
N SER A 111 -1.92 3.67 -5.99
CA SER A 111 -1.30 2.43 -6.49
C SER A 111 0.20 2.38 -6.16
N ILE A 112 0.68 1.22 -5.72
CA ILE A 112 2.09 0.97 -5.40
C ILE A 112 2.90 0.66 -6.69
N SER A 113 2.24 0.09 -7.69
CA SER A 113 2.81 -0.21 -8.99
C SER A 113 1.76 -0.08 -10.09
N ARG A 114 2.23 0.21 -11.30
CA ARG A 114 1.39 0.07 -12.51
C ARG A 114 1.53 -1.38 -13.00
N PRO A 115 0.44 -2.01 -13.46
CA PRO A 115 0.56 -3.29 -14.13
C PRO A 115 1.54 -3.14 -15.29
N ARG A 116 2.56 -4.01 -15.36
CA ARG A 116 3.40 -4.12 -16.56
C ARG A 116 2.44 -4.48 -17.69
N THR A 117 2.20 -3.54 -18.60
CA THR A 117 1.66 -3.89 -19.91
C THR A 117 2.62 -4.92 -20.48
N LYS A 118 2.14 -6.16 -20.65
CA LYS A 118 2.87 -7.14 -21.47
C LYS A 118 3.02 -6.45 -22.82
N ARG A 119 4.23 -5.98 -23.17
CA ARG A 119 4.55 -5.73 -24.56
C ARG A 119 4.36 -7.08 -25.23
N SER A 120 3.26 -7.23 -25.96
CA SER A 120 3.17 -8.26 -26.99
C SER A 120 4.38 -8.02 -27.88
N SER A 121 5.42 -8.83 -27.71
CA SER A 121 6.49 -8.93 -28.69
C SER A 121 5.80 -9.16 -30.04
N PRO A 122 6.02 -8.32 -31.06
CA PRO A 122 5.56 -8.67 -32.39
C PRO A 122 6.18 -10.03 -32.69
N GLY A 123 5.33 -11.03 -32.94
CA GLY A 123 5.80 -12.36 -33.28
C GLY A 123 6.82 -12.24 -34.40
N ARG A 124 7.96 -12.92 -34.27
CA ARG A 124 8.80 -13.21 -35.43
C ARG A 124 7.92 -13.96 -36.41
N GLY A 125 7.44 -13.24 -37.41
CA GLY A 125 6.88 -13.83 -38.61
C GLY A 125 8.03 -14.35 -39.45
N LEU A 126 7.86 -15.61 -39.86
CA LEU A 126 8.59 -16.37 -40.89
C LEU A 126 9.94 -16.96 -40.45
#